data_AF-A0A3D3ERQ1-F1
#
_entry.id   AF-A0A3D3ERQ1-F1
#
_cell.length_a   1.000
_cell.length_b   1.000
_cell.length_c   1.000
_cell.angle_alpha   90.00
_cell.angle_beta   90.00
_cell.angle_gamma   90.00
#
_symmetry.space_group_name_H-M   'P 1'
#
loop_
_entity.id
_entity.type
_entity.pdbx_description
1 polymer ?
#
loop_
_entity_poly.entity_id
_entity_poly.type
_entity_poly.pdbx_seq_one_letter_code
_entity_poly.pdbx_strand_id
1 'polypeptide(L)'
;AEKIAKYTGEMKLYVVNFTDIQLYIYDQCPHEQLTIIMRRYMMKIAEKLAEKEGCLGLVTGESIGQVASQTMHSLAATNEVCTMPVYRPLIAFDKQDIVEIAEKIDTFETSIQPFEDCCTIFV
;
A
#
# COMPACT_ATOMS: atom_id res chain seq x y z
N ALA A 1 -2.96 15.37 -3.39
CA ALA A 1 -4.36 15.24 -3.82
C ALA A 1 -4.61 15.96 -5.15
N GLU A 2 -4.28 17.25 -5.25
CA GLU A 2 -4.55 18.08 -6.45
C GLU A 2 -4.04 17.49 -7.77
N LYS A 3 -2.81 16.96 -7.81
CA LYS A 3 -2.24 16.40 -9.05
C LYS A 3 -3.02 15.19 -9.58
N ILE A 4 -3.43 14.28 -8.70
CA ILE A 4 -4.20 13.08 -9.06
C ILE A 4 -5.67 13.41 -9.35
N ALA A 5 -6.25 14.40 -8.67
CA ALA A 5 -7.64 14.82 -8.87
C ALA A 5 -7.94 15.27 -10.32
N LYS A 6 -6.91 15.65 -11.09
CA LYS A 6 -7.00 15.93 -12.53
C LYS A 6 -7.46 14.71 -13.36
N TYR A 7 -7.22 13.49 -12.87
CA TYR A 7 -7.54 12.24 -13.56
C TYR A 7 -8.76 11.52 -12.97
N THR A 8 -8.98 11.66 -11.66
CA THR A 8 -10.00 10.91 -10.92
C THR A 8 -11.17 11.76 -10.42
N GLY A 9 -11.06 13.09 -10.49
CA GLY A 9 -12.01 14.03 -9.89
C GLY A 9 -11.80 14.18 -8.39
N GLU A 10 -12.87 14.52 -7.66
CA GLU A 10 -12.84 14.62 -6.21
C GLU A 10 -12.56 13.27 -5.56
N MET A 11 -11.71 13.27 -4.52
CA MET A 11 -11.33 12.07 -3.80
C MET A 11 -11.52 12.26 -2.31
N LYS A 12 -12.02 11.22 -1.66
CA LYS A 12 -12.12 11.14 -0.21
C LYS A 12 -10.84 10.53 0.36
N LEU A 13 -10.14 11.30 1.19
CA LEU A 13 -8.92 10.84 1.87
C LEU A 13 -9.25 10.33 3.27
N TYR A 14 -8.90 9.06 3.53
CA TYR A 14 -8.97 8.46 4.86
C TYR A 14 -7.58 8.45 5.49
N VAL A 15 -7.41 9.17 6.60
CA VAL A 15 -6.19 9.14 7.41
C VAL A 15 -6.45 8.25 8.62
N VAL A 16 -5.84 7.07 8.66
CA VAL A 16 -5.99 6.09 9.74
C VAL A 16 -4.74 6.12 10.61
N ASN A 17 -4.90 6.37 11.91
CA ASN A 17 -3.80 6.23 12.85
C ASN A 17 -3.48 4.74 13.05
N PHE A 18 -2.24 4.37 12.74
CA PHE A 18 -1.76 2.98 12.79
C PHE A 18 -0.78 2.71 13.94
N THR A 19 -0.44 3.72 14.74
CA THR A 19 0.62 3.65 15.76
C THR A 19 0.35 2.59 16.82
N ASP A 20 -0.85 2.55 17.40
CA ASP A 20 -1.18 1.57 18.46
C ASP A 20 -1.17 0.14 17.92
N ILE A 21 -1.64 -0.05 16.69
CA ILE A 21 -1.62 -1.34 15.99
C ILE A 21 -0.16 -1.77 15.75
N GLN A 22 0.67 -0.84 15.30
CA GLN A 22 2.08 -1.09 15.03
C GLN A 22 2.86 -1.45 16.29
N LEU A 23 2.67 -0.71 17.39
CA LEU A 23 3.30 -1.02 18.68
C LEU A 23 2.88 -2.39 19.22
N TYR A 24 1.59 -2.72 19.08
CA TYR A 24 1.09 -4.02 19.50
C TYR A 24 1.66 -5.16 18.66
N ILE A 25 1.75 -4.98 17.33
CA ILE A 25 2.39 -5.96 16.44
C ILE A 25 3.87 -6.12 16.81
N TYR A 26 4.57 -5.03 17.09
CA TYR A 26 5.98 -5.05 17.49
C TYR A 26 6.22 -5.87 18.77
N ASP A 27 5.38 -5.66 19.79
CA ASP A 27 5.53 -6.30 21.10
C ASP A 27 5.10 -7.78 21.10
N GLN A 28 4.12 -8.14 20.25
CA GLN A 28 3.43 -9.44 20.33
C GLN A 28 3.74 -10.41 19.19
N CYS A 29 4.41 -9.97 18.12
CA CYS A 29 4.63 -10.78 16.93
C CYS A 29 6.12 -11.00 16.62
N PRO A 30 6.48 -12.07 15.89
CA PRO A 30 7.85 -12.30 15.47
C PRO A 30 8.41 -11.13 14.64
N HIS A 31 9.60 -10.64 14.99
CA HIS A 31 10.23 -9.49 14.33
C HIS A 31 10.39 -9.67 12.81
N GLU A 32 10.70 -10.89 12.37
CA GLU A 32 10.85 -11.23 10.94
C GLU A 32 9.54 -11.09 10.14
N GLN A 33 8.39 -11.09 10.82
CA GLN A 33 7.06 -11.09 10.21
C GLN A 33 6.33 -9.75 10.38
N LEU A 34 6.92 -8.75 11.05
CA LEU A 34 6.25 -7.49 11.35
C LEU A 34 5.67 -6.83 10.08
N THR A 35 6.48 -6.72 9.03
CA THR A 35 6.07 -6.09 7.77
C THR A 35 4.86 -6.78 7.14
N ILE A 36 4.84 -8.11 7.10
CA ILE A 36 3.73 -8.85 6.48
C ILE A 36 2.46 -8.76 7.33
N ILE A 37 2.60 -8.79 8.66
CA ILE A 37 1.46 -8.64 9.59
C ILE A 37 0.87 -7.24 9.50
N MET A 38 1.72 -6.19 9.48
CA MET A 38 1.28 -4.81 9.30
C MET A 38 0.50 -4.63 8.00
N ARG A 39 1.01 -5.15 6.86
CA ARG A 39 0.31 -5.10 5.58
C ARG A 39 -1.03 -5.82 5.62
N ARG A 40 -1.12 -6.99 6.28
CA ARG A 40 -2.39 -7.70 6.47
C ARG A 40 -3.43 -6.85 7.23
N TYR A 41 -3.02 -6.12 8.27
CA TYR A 41 -3.93 -5.22 8.98
C TYR A 41 -4.33 -4.00 8.14
N MET A 42 -3.41 -3.40 7.39
CA MET A 42 -3.72 -2.30 6.46
C MET A 42 -4.76 -2.73 5.42
N MET A 43 -4.61 -3.93 4.84
CA MET A 43 -5.56 -4.50 3.89
C MET A 43 -6.95 -4.73 4.51
N LYS A 44 -7.03 -5.28 5.72
CA LYS A 44 -8.31 -5.42 6.45
C LYS A 44 -8.98 -4.08 6.75
N ILE A 45 -8.22 -3.06 7.11
CA ILE A 45 -8.76 -1.72 7.36
C ILE A 45 -9.28 -1.11 6.05
N ALA A 46 -8.51 -1.24 4.95
CA ALA A 46 -8.89 -0.76 3.64
C ALA A 46 -10.19 -1.44 3.15
N GLU A 47 -10.32 -2.76 3.33
CA GLU A 47 -11.54 -3.50 2.99
C GLU A 47 -12.76 -3.02 3.77
N LYS A 48 -12.64 -2.82 5.08
CA LYS A 48 -13.75 -2.26 5.90
C LYS A 48 -14.18 -0.86 5.45
N LEU A 49 -13.23 -0.02 5.04
CA LEU A 49 -13.53 1.29 4.49
C LEU A 49 -14.20 1.18 3.12
N ALA A 50 -13.73 0.27 2.27
CA ALA A 50 -14.30 -0.02 0.96
C ALA A 50 -15.76 -0.50 1.09
N GLU A 51 -16.05 -1.43 2.01
CA GLU A 51 -17.41 -1.89 2.30
C GLU A 51 -18.34 -0.74 2.70
N LYS A 52 -17.86 0.14 3.59
CA LYS A 52 -18.63 1.29 4.06
C LYS A 52 -18.96 2.29 2.95
N GLU A 53 -18.06 2.46 1.98
CA GLU A 53 -18.27 3.34 0.82
C GLU A 53 -18.96 2.63 -0.35
N GLY A 54 -19.27 1.33 -0.24
CA GLY A 54 -19.90 0.56 -1.32
C GLY A 54 -18.95 0.24 -2.49
N CYS A 55 -17.65 0.24 -2.26
CA CYS A 55 -16.65 -0.11 -3.26
C CYS A 55 -16.66 -1.63 -3.56
N LEU A 56 -16.28 -2.00 -4.78
CA LEU A 56 -16.27 -3.39 -5.26
C LEU A 56 -14.89 -4.05 -5.25
N GLY A 57 -13.86 -3.32 -4.83
CA GLY A 57 -12.48 -3.82 -4.86
C GLY A 57 -11.49 -2.80 -4.32
N LEU A 58 -10.25 -3.26 -4.15
CA LEU A 58 -9.10 -2.48 -3.69
C LEU A 58 -8.10 -2.34 -4.84
N VAL A 59 -7.32 -1.27 -4.84
CA VAL A 59 -6.23 -1.06 -5.80
C VAL A 59 -4.94 -0.84 -5.03
N THR A 60 -3.86 -1.53 -5.42
CA THR A 60 -2.52 -1.35 -4.85
C THR A 60 -1.49 -1.06 -5.94
N GLY A 61 -0.42 -0.35 -5.58
CA GLY A 61 0.72 -0.10 -6.45
C GLY A 61 1.80 -1.19 -6.39
N GLU A 62 1.43 -2.43 -6.10
CA GLU A 62 2.40 -3.54 -6.00
C GLU A 62 2.91 -3.96 -7.38
N SER A 63 4.24 -4.10 -7.51
CA SER A 63 4.92 -4.75 -8.63
C SER A 63 5.61 -6.02 -8.14
N ILE A 64 5.63 -7.11 -8.91
CA ILE A 64 6.26 -8.35 -8.47
C ILE A 64 7.78 -8.28 -8.65
N GLY A 65 8.53 -8.63 -7.60
CA GLY A 65 9.99 -8.74 -7.70
C GLY A 65 10.77 -7.42 -7.69
N GLN A 66 10.12 -6.28 -7.47
CA GLN A 66 10.80 -4.98 -7.37
C GLN A 66 11.48 -4.77 -6.01
N VAL A 67 10.87 -5.22 -4.91
CA VAL A 67 11.44 -5.19 -3.55
C VAL A 67 11.18 -6.50 -2.80
N ALA A 68 11.96 -6.78 -1.75
CA ALA A 68 11.86 -8.02 -0.97
C ALA A 68 10.45 -8.27 -0.37
N SER A 69 9.70 -7.22 -0.08
CA SER A 69 8.33 -7.32 0.44
C SER A 69 7.28 -7.70 -0.61
N GLN A 70 7.65 -7.79 -1.89
CA GLN A 70 6.76 -8.04 -3.04
C GLN A 70 7.08 -9.36 -3.76
N THR A 71 7.33 -10.42 -2.98
CA THR A 71 7.39 -11.79 -3.52
C THR A 71 5.99 -12.36 -3.75
N MET A 72 5.87 -13.43 -4.56
CA MET A 72 4.60 -14.16 -4.71
C MET A 72 4.03 -14.64 -3.36
N HIS A 73 4.88 -15.08 -2.44
CA HIS A 73 4.48 -15.52 -1.11
C HIS A 73 3.93 -14.36 -0.28
N SER A 74 4.61 -13.20 -0.32
CA SER A 74 4.15 -11.99 0.37
C SER A 74 2.80 -11.52 -0.17
N LEU A 75 2.61 -11.55 -1.50
CA LEU A 75 1.34 -11.19 -2.14
C LEU A 75 0.22 -12.16 -1.77
N ALA A 76 0.49 -13.46 -1.75
CA ALA A 76 -0.49 -14.46 -1.32
C ALA A 76 -0.90 -14.23 0.14
N ALA A 77 0.08 -13.99 1.02
CA ALA A 77 -0.17 -13.75 2.43
C ALA A 77 -0.91 -12.42 2.69
N THR A 78 -0.69 -11.35 1.94
CA THR A 78 -1.52 -10.13 2.09
C THR A 78 -2.91 -10.30 1.50
N ASN A 79 -3.06 -11.09 0.44
CA ASN A 79 -4.35 -11.28 -0.22
C ASN A 79 -5.30 -12.18 0.57
N GLU A 80 -4.79 -13.14 1.35
CA GLU A 80 -5.59 -14.08 2.15
C GLU A 80 -6.54 -13.38 3.15
N VAL A 81 -6.20 -12.18 3.60
CA VAL A 81 -7.03 -11.43 4.56
C VAL A 81 -8.09 -10.55 3.92
N CYS A 82 -8.12 -10.46 2.59
CA CYS A 82 -9.13 -9.72 1.85
C CYS A 82 -10.02 -10.66 1.05
N THR A 83 -11.31 -10.41 1.15
CA THR A 83 -12.35 -11.09 0.37
C THR A 83 -12.68 -10.33 -0.92
N MET A 84 -12.50 -9.01 -0.92
CA MET A 84 -12.65 -8.16 -2.09
C MET A 84 -11.52 -8.37 -3.12
N PRO A 85 -11.80 -8.24 -4.43
CA PRO A 85 -10.78 -8.20 -5.47
C PRO A 85 -9.72 -7.12 -5.22
N VAL A 86 -8.45 -7.48 -5.31
CA VAL A 86 -7.31 -6.55 -5.22
C VAL A 86 -6.66 -6.39 -6.59
N TYR A 87 -6.90 -5.25 -7.24
CA TYR A 87 -6.30 -4.88 -8.52
C TYR A 87 -4.88 -4.36 -8.33
N ARG A 88 -3.94 -4.87 -9.14
CA ARG A 88 -2.52 -4.54 -9.09
C ARG A 88 -2.04 -4.07 -10.46
N PRO A 89 -2.31 -2.82 -10.86
CA PRO A 89 -2.01 -2.34 -12.21
C PRO A 89 -0.51 -2.41 -12.56
N LEU A 90 0.35 -2.33 -11.56
CA LEU A 90 1.81 -2.31 -11.71
C LEU A 90 2.45 -3.70 -11.58
N ILE A 91 1.67 -4.78 -11.48
CA ILE A 91 2.18 -6.11 -11.07
C ILE A 91 3.32 -6.64 -11.95
N ALA A 92 3.36 -6.26 -13.22
CA ALA A 92 4.35 -6.69 -14.20
C ALA A 92 5.18 -5.54 -14.79
N PHE A 93 5.12 -4.36 -14.16
CA PHE A 93 5.89 -3.18 -14.59
C PHE A 93 7.25 -3.21 -13.94
N ASP A 94 8.29 -2.82 -14.67
CA ASP A 94 9.58 -2.56 -14.07
C ASP A 94 9.62 -1.18 -13.40
N LYS A 95 10.72 -0.87 -12.70
CA LYS A 95 10.86 0.41 -12.01
C LYS A 95 10.87 1.58 -12.99
N GLN A 96 11.48 1.41 -14.16
CA GLN A 96 11.62 2.47 -15.15
C GLN A 96 10.25 2.82 -15.75
N ASP A 97 9.45 1.81 -16.09
CA ASP A 97 8.08 2.00 -16.58
C ASP A 97 7.24 2.82 -15.59
N ILE A 98 7.34 2.51 -14.29
CA ILE A 98 6.62 3.21 -13.22
C ILE A 98 7.09 4.66 -13.11
N VAL A 99 8.40 4.90 -13.18
CA VAL A 99 8.99 6.25 -13.08
C VAL A 99 8.56 7.10 -14.27
N GLU A 100 8.62 6.57 -15.50
CA GLU A 100 8.20 7.29 -16.71
C GLU A 100 6.72 7.71 -16.64
N ILE A 101 5.86 6.83 -16.13
CA ILE A 101 4.45 7.17 -15.90
C ILE A 101 4.33 8.23 -14.81
N ALA A 102 5.05 8.10 -13.70
CA ALA A 102 5.02 9.04 -12.59
C ALA A 102 5.49 10.45 -12.99
N GLU A 103 6.50 10.56 -13.85
CA GLU A 103 6.95 11.83 -14.44
C GLU A 103 5.88 12.40 -15.37
N LYS A 104 5.30 11.57 -16.24
CA LYS A 104 4.25 11.97 -17.18
C LYS A 104 2.99 12.52 -16.48
N ILE A 105 2.64 11.97 -15.32
CA ILE A 105 1.49 12.45 -14.53
C ILE A 105 1.86 13.45 -13.43
N ASP A 106 3.11 13.94 -13.42
CA ASP A 106 3.63 14.95 -12.48
C ASP A 106 3.60 14.49 -11.00
N THR A 107 3.65 13.19 -10.72
CA THR A 107 3.66 12.67 -9.33
C THR A 107 5.06 12.39 -8.80
N PHE A 108 6.04 12.18 -9.68
CA PHE A 108 7.38 11.73 -9.33
C PHE A 108 8.07 12.62 -8.28
N GLU A 109 8.17 13.93 -8.53
CA GLU A 109 8.85 14.89 -7.64
C GLU A 109 8.26 14.94 -6.23
N THR A 110 6.96 14.71 -6.08
CA THR A 110 6.32 14.65 -4.76
C THR A 110 6.61 13.32 -4.06
N SER A 111 6.66 12.22 -4.80
CA SER A 111 6.90 10.88 -4.28
C SER A 111 8.34 10.63 -3.81
N ILE A 112 9.32 11.39 -4.30
CA ILE A 112 10.74 11.24 -3.93
C ILE A 112 11.20 12.18 -2.81
N GLN A 113 10.29 12.95 -2.21
CA GLN A 113 10.64 13.85 -1.11
C GLN A 113 11.24 13.06 0.05
N PRO A 114 12.29 13.58 0.71
CA PRO A 114 13.03 12.85 1.74
C PRO A 114 12.20 12.80 3.03
N PHE A 115 11.37 11.78 3.15
CA PHE A 115 10.68 11.42 4.37
C PHE A 115 11.15 10.04 4.82
N GLU A 116 11.30 9.86 6.12
CA GLU A 116 11.62 8.56 6.68
C GLU A 116 10.42 7.63 6.51
N ASP A 117 10.68 6.44 5.95
CA ASP A 117 9.67 5.39 5.89
C ASP A 117 9.26 5.02 7.32
N CYS A 118 7.95 4.95 7.60
CA CYS A 118 7.48 4.53 8.92
C CYS A 118 7.98 3.13 9.32
N CYS A 119 8.41 2.33 8.34
CA CYS A 119 9.02 1.04 8.55
C CYS A 119 10.44 1.11 9.13
N THR A 120 11.20 2.19 8.91
CA THR A 120 12.58 2.32 9.40
C THR A 120 12.68 2.91 10.80
N ILE A 121 11.61 3.54 11.31
CA ILE A 121 11.59 4.18 12.63
C ILE A 121 11.58 3.16 13.78
N PHE A 122 11.17 1.91 13.50
CA PHE A 122 11.00 0.85 14.51
C PHE A 122 11.85 -0.41 14.22
N VAL A 123 12.89 -0.29 13.37
CA VAL A 123 13.91 -1.32 13.14
C VAL A 123 15.15 -1.00 13.97
#